data_AF-A0A2K3LHP4-F1
#
_entry.id   AF-A0A2K3LHP4-F1
#
_cell.length_a   1.000
_cell.length_b   1.000
_cell.length_c   1.000
_cell.angle_alpha   90.00
_cell.angle_beta   90.00
_cell.angle_gamma   90.00
#
_symmetry.space_group_name_H-M   'P 1'
#
loop_
_entity.id
_entity.type
_entity.pdbx_description
1 polymer ?
#
loop_
_entity_poly.entity_id
_entity_poly.type
_entity_poly.pdbx_seq_one_letter_code
_entity_poly.pdbx_strand_id
1 'polypeptide(L)' 'REKRRKGLEVGYWVEQIVDPNLGSNYDVKRMETLANVALDCVAEEKDVRPTMSQVVERLLTHEHMIIDGLLNE' A
#
# COMPACT_ATOMS: atom_id res chain seq x y z
N ARG A 1 -23.22 20.28 2.49
CA ARG A 1 -23.16 18.89 1.97
C ARG A 1 -22.03 18.82 0.94
N GLU A 2 -20.77 18.77 1.39
CA GLU A 2 -19.62 18.54 0.52
C GLU A 2 -19.27 17.06 0.56
N LYS A 3 -19.71 16.34 -0.48
CA LYS A 3 -19.52 14.89 -0.59
C LYS A 3 -18.17 14.60 -1.23
N ARG A 4 -17.31 13.95 -0.45
CA ARG A 4 -16.28 12.96 -0.83
C ARG A 4 -15.59 13.15 -2.20
N ARG A 5 -14.45 13.84 -2.21
CA ARG A 5 -13.46 13.81 -3.30
C ARG A 5 -12.22 12.92 -3.03
N LYS A 6 -12.17 12.20 -1.91
CA LYS A 6 -10.99 11.40 -1.54
C LYS A 6 -10.75 10.12 -2.37
N GLY A 7 -11.68 9.71 -3.23
CA GLY A 7 -11.57 8.43 -3.96
C GLY A 7 -10.81 8.50 -5.29
N LEU A 8 -10.69 9.67 -5.91
CA LEU A 8 -10.07 9.84 -7.23
C LEU A 8 -8.57 10.17 -7.16
N GLU A 9 -8.08 10.74 -6.05
CA GLU A 9 -6.67 11.13 -5.90
C GLU A 9 -5.77 9.99 -5.41
N VAL A 10 -6.35 8.94 -4.82
CA VAL A 10 -5.59 7.86 -4.15
C VAL A 10 -4.76 7.02 -5.14
N GLY A 11 -5.19 6.87 -6.40
CA GLY A 11 -4.42 6.10 -7.39
C GLY A 11 -3.41 6.90 -8.20
N TYR A 12 -3.64 8.22 -8.38
CA TYR A 12 -2.86 9.03 -9.32
C TYR A 12 -1.40 9.24 -8.90
N TRP A 13 -1.13 9.29 -7.60
CA TRP A 13 0.24 9.47 -7.11
C TRP A 13 1.06 8.18 -7.18
N VAL A 14 0.41 7.02 -7.02
CA VAL A 14 1.06 5.71 -7.14
C VAL A 14 1.58 5.52 -8.56
N GLU A 15 0.79 5.85 -9.57
CA GLU A 15 1.20 5.80 -10.99
C GLU A 15 2.41 6.69 -11.30
N GLN A 16 2.63 7.76 -10.55
CA GLN A 16 3.78 8.66 -10.75
C GLN A 16 5.10 8.12 -10.19
N ILE A 17 5.04 7.17 -9.25
CA ILE A 17 6.23 6.64 -8.57
C ILE A 17 6.54 5.19 -8.94
N VAL A 18 5.57 4.47 -9.52
CA VAL A 18 5.76 3.08 -9.96
C VAL A 18 6.71 3.04 -11.15
N ASP A 19 7.61 2.04 -11.15
CA ASP A 19 8.50 1.79 -12.29
C ASP A 19 7.67 1.54 -13.57
N PRO A 20 7.87 2.31 -14.65
CA PRO A 20 7.18 2.11 -15.92
C PRO A 20 7.32 0.70 -16.50
N ASN A 21 8.41 -0.02 -16.17
CA ASN A 21 8.64 -1.39 -16.61
C ASN A 21 7.70 -2.41 -15.95
N LEU A 22 7.03 -2.06 -14.85
CA LEU A 22 6.00 -2.88 -14.21
C LEU A 22 4.71 -2.95 -15.07
N GLY A 23 4.57 -2.03 -16.03
CA GLY A 23 3.37 -1.89 -16.84
C GLY A 23 2.16 -1.48 -15.99
N SER A 24 0.96 -1.83 -16.45
CA SER A 24 -0.30 -1.48 -15.76
C SER A 24 -0.90 -2.64 -14.94
N ASN A 25 -0.20 -3.78 -14.84
CA ASN A 25 -0.71 -4.99 -14.20
C ASN A 25 -0.23 -5.10 -12.74
N TYR A 26 -0.58 -4.11 -11.93
CA TYR A 26 -0.34 -4.13 -10.48
C TYR A 26 -1.59 -3.66 -9.73
N ASP A 27 -1.73 -4.13 -8.49
CA ASP A 27 -2.79 -3.65 -7.61
C ASP A 27 -2.36 -2.31 -7.01
N VAL A 28 -3.06 -1.24 -7.38
CA VAL A 28 -2.79 0.13 -6.93
C VAL A 28 -2.81 0.25 -5.41
N LYS A 29 -3.70 -0.47 -4.71
CA LYS A 29 -3.79 -0.43 -3.24
C LYS A 29 -2.61 -1.15 -2.58
N ARG A 30 -2.15 -2.25 -3.18
CA ARG A 30 -0.94 -2.94 -2.73
C ARG A 30 0.30 -2.07 -2.92
N MET A 31 0.40 -1.37 -4.06
CA MET A 31 1.50 -0.44 -4.31
C MET A 31 1.46 0.78 -3.39
N GLU A 32 0.28 1.33 -3.10
CA GLU A 32 0.11 2.36 -2.08
C GLU A 32 0.56 1.87 -0.70
N THR A 33 0.20 0.65 -0.30
CA THR A 33 0.65 0.06 0.97
C THR A 33 2.16 -0.07 1.00
N LEU A 34 2.78 -0.58 -0.07
CA LEU A 34 4.23 -0.68 -0.20
C LEU A 34 4.92 0.68 -0.06
N ALA A 35 4.40 1.69 -0.76
CA ALA A 35 4.93 3.05 -0.71
C ALA A 35 4.82 3.65 0.71
N ASN A 36 3.69 3.48 1.38
CA ASN A 36 3.51 3.95 2.76
C ASN A 36 4.46 3.24 3.74
N VAL A 37 4.62 1.92 3.62
CA VAL A 37 5.59 1.17 4.43
C VAL A 37 7.02 1.63 4.15
N ALA A 38 7.37 1.87 2.88
CA ALA A 38 8.69 2.38 2.51
C ALA A 38 8.95 3.77 3.12
N LEU A 39 7.98 4.68 3.07
CA LEU A 39 8.06 6.01 3.67
C LEU A 39 8.31 5.93 5.19
N ASP A 40 7.55 5.09 5.91
CA ASP A 40 7.73 4.90 7.35
C ASP A 40 9.11 4.30 7.68
N CYS A 41 9.62 3.37 6.86
CA CYS A 41 10.93 2.74 7.04
C CYS A 41 12.10 3.72 6.88
N VAL A 42 11.94 4.78 6.07
CA VAL A 42 12.98 5.77 5.79
C VAL A 42 12.78 7.08 6.57
N ALA A 43 11.90 7.09 7.56
CA ALA A 43 11.70 8.26 8.42
C ALA A 43 13.02 8.76 9.03
N GLU A 44 13.21 10.07 9.04
CA GLU A 44 14.43 10.72 9.56
C GLU A 44 14.66 10.34 11.04
N GLU A 45 13.60 10.43 11.84
CA GLU A 45 13.61 10.02 13.24
C GLU A 45 13.62 8.48 13.33
N LYS A 46 14.73 7.92 13.82
CA LYS A 46 14.93 6.46 13.88
C LYS A 46 13.86 5.75 14.73
N ASP A 47 13.38 6.43 15.78
CA ASP A 47 12.53 5.82 16.81
C ASP A 47 11.06 5.70 16.36
N VAL A 48 10.68 6.40 15.26
CA VAL A 48 9.36 6.25 14.64
C VAL A 48 9.31 5.19 13.54
N ARG A 49 10.47 4.68 13.12
CA ARG A 49 10.53 3.62 12.10
C ARG A 49 9.87 2.35 12.64
N PRO A 50 9.12 1.62 11.80
CA PRO A 50 8.49 0.39 12.22
C PRO A 50 9.53 -0.69 12.49
N THR A 51 9.22 -1.59 13.42
CA THR A 51 9.96 -2.84 13.59
C THR A 51 9.72 -3.74 12.37
N MET A 52 10.66 -4.64 12.09
CA MET A 52 10.50 -5.59 10.98
C MET A 52 9.24 -6.47 11.12
N SER A 53 8.82 -6.80 12.35
CA SER A 53 7.57 -7.52 12.57
C SER A 53 6.35 -6.72 12.12
N GLN A 54 6.30 -5.41 12.41
CA GLN A 54 5.23 -4.52 11.95
C GLN A 54 5.27 -4.32 10.43
N VAL A 55 6.47 -4.26 9.83
CA VAL A 55 6.62 -4.21 8.38
C VAL A 55 6.00 -5.45 7.74
N VAL A 56 6.38 -6.64 8.19
CA VAL A 56 5.87 -7.91 7.67
C VAL A 56 4.34 -8.01 7.86
N GLU A 57 3.83 -7.65 9.03
CA GLU A 57 2.39 -7.64 9.31
C GLU A 57 1.63 -6.78 8.29
N ARG A 58 2.07 -5.54 8.03
CA ARG A 58 1.43 -4.62 7.08
C ARG A 58 1.47 -5.14 5.65
N LEU A 59 2.58 -5.75 5.24
CA LEU A 59 2.74 -6.31 3.90
C LEU A 59 1.84 -7.54 3.69
N LEU A 60 1.72 -8.41 4.70
CA LEU A 60 0.92 -9.64 4.64
C LEU A 60 -0.58 -9.42 4.88
N THR A 61 -1.00 -8.31 5.49
CA THR A 61 -2.43 -8.03 5.76
C THR A 61 -3.27 -8.02 4.47
N HIS A 62 -2.68 -7.68 3.33
CA HIS A 62 -3.33 -7.73 2.01
C HIS A 62 -3.29 -9.11 1.33
N GLU A 63 -2.56 -10.09 1.86
CA GLU A 63 -2.62 -11.49 1.45
C GLU A 63 -3.76 -12.22 2.16
N HIS A 64 -4.07 -11.85 3.40
CA HIS A 64 -5.18 -12.46 4.15
C HIS A 64 -6.55 -12.13 3.55
N MET A 65 -6.73 -10.93 2.97
CA MET A 65 -7.94 -10.62 2.20
C MET A 65 -8.07 -11.45 0.90
N ILE A 66 -6.95 -11.94 0.34
CA ILE A 66 -6.98 -12.90 -0.77
C ILE A 66 -7.35 -14.30 -0.27
N ILE A 67 -6.85 -14.73 0.88
CA ILE A 67 -7.18 -16.04 1.46
C ILE A 67 -8.65 -16.10 1.92
N ASP A 68 -9.16 -15.06 2.59
CA ASP A 68 -10.56 -14.97 3.03
C ASP A 68 -11.54 -14.85 1.83
N GLY A 69 -11.08 -14.30 0.71
CA GLY A 69 -11.83 -14.24 -0.55
C GLY A 69 -11.89 -15.56 -1.31
N LEU A 70 -10.90 -16.45 -1.13
CA LEU A 70 -10.83 -17.78 -1.77
C LEU A 70 -11.54 -18.88 -0.95
N LEU A 71 -11.83 -18.64 0.33
CA LEU A 71 -12.60 -19.56 1.19
C LEU A 71 -14.12 -19.38 1.10
N ASN A 72 -14.60 -18.50 0.21
CA ASN A 72 -16.04 -18.26 -0.04
C ASN A 72 -16.49 -18.69 -1.45
N GLU A 73 -15.77 -19.61 -2.10
CA GLU A 73 -16.31 -20.40 -3.23
C GLU A 73 -16.78 -21.78 -2.74
#